data_AF-A0A2G6B4M7-F1
#
_entry.id   AF-A0A2G6B4M7-F1
#
_cell.length_a   1.000
_cell.length_b   1.000
_cell.length_c   1.000
_cell.angle_alpha   90.00
_cell.angle_beta   90.00
_cell.angle_gamma   90.00
#
_symmetry.space_group_name_H-M   'P 1'
#
loop_
_entity.id
_entity.type
_entity.pdbx_description
1 polymer ?
#
loop_
_entity_poly.entity_id
_entity_poly.type
_entity_poly.pdbx_seq_one_letter_code
_entity_poly.pdbx_strand_id
1 'polypeptide(L)'
;MFVFVVSYIVLNVISSLLYVGLLLLLFITMKKIFNMNEEKWSILFKYGKGKGLYSLMMIPYLLMIIVMFPVTMLGFELINFDYRVLGYIAVILLPTLLMFLTLPKLKKDIVNKYIESY
;
A
#
# COMPACT_ATOMS: atom_id res chain seq x y z
N MET A 1 11.54 -23.42 -11.72
CA MET A 1 11.02 -23.13 -10.36
C MET A 1 11.83 -22.06 -9.64
N PHE A 2 13.16 -22.19 -9.53
CA PHE A 2 14.02 -21.20 -8.87
C PHE A 2 13.88 -19.77 -9.44
N VAL A 3 13.97 -19.62 -10.77
CA VAL A 3 13.81 -18.31 -11.45
C VAL A 3 12.47 -17.65 -11.13
N PHE A 4 11.39 -18.43 -11.11
CA PHE A 4 10.06 -17.94 -10.75
C PHE A 4 10.01 -17.39 -9.31
N VAL A 5 10.59 -18.10 -8.35
CA VAL A 5 10.65 -17.65 -6.94
C VAL A 5 11.46 -16.36 -6.81
N VAL A 6 12.60 -16.27 -7.48
CA VAL A 6 13.44 -15.06 -7.46
C VAL A 6 12.70 -13.88 -8.09
N SER A 7 12.11 -14.05 -9.28
CA SER A 7 11.31 -13.01 -9.93
C SER A 7 10.15 -12.54 -9.06
N TYR A 8 9.48 -13.48 -8.37
CA TYR A 8 8.40 -13.17 -7.44
C TYR A 8 8.87 -12.31 -6.26
N ILE A 9 10.01 -12.65 -5.64
CA ILE A 9 10.58 -11.88 -4.53
C ILE A 9 10.96 -10.48 -5.02
N VAL A 10 11.63 -10.38 -6.15
CA VAL A 10 12.04 -9.09 -6.75
C VAL A 10 10.82 -8.21 -7.02
N LEU A 11 9.77 -8.75 -7.62
CA LEU A 11 8.54 -8.02 -7.90
C LEU A 11 7.83 -7.55 -6.63
N ASN A 12 7.82 -8.35 -5.55
CA ASN A 12 7.28 -7.93 -4.26
C ASN A 12 8.09 -6.80 -3.62
N VAL A 13 9.42 -6.86 -3.71
CA VAL A 13 10.30 -5.78 -3.22
C VAL A 13 10.03 -4.48 -3.99
N ILE A 14 9.94 -4.56 -5.33
CA ILE A 14 9.60 -3.41 -6.18
C ILE A 14 8.23 -2.85 -5.80
N SER A 15 7.22 -3.71 -5.65
CA SER A 15 5.86 -3.31 -5.24
C SER A 15 5.86 -2.59 -3.89
N SER A 16 6.63 -3.08 -2.92
CA SER A 16 6.71 -2.51 -1.58
C SER A 16 7.40 -1.15 -1.60
N LEU A 17 8.51 -1.02 -2.32
CA LEU A 17 9.21 0.25 -2.51
C LEU A 17 8.33 1.28 -3.21
N LEU A 18 7.60 0.85 -4.25
CA LEU A 18 6.66 1.69 -4.98
C LEU A 18 5.55 2.22 -4.05
N TYR A 19 4.95 1.33 -3.24
CA TYR A 19 3.92 1.72 -2.28
C TYR A 19 4.43 2.76 -1.27
N VAL A 20 5.60 2.50 -0.65
CA VAL A 20 6.20 3.45 0.32
C VAL A 20 6.53 4.77 -0.36
N GLY A 21 7.10 4.75 -1.56
CA GLY A 21 7.40 5.94 -2.34
C GLY A 21 6.15 6.76 -2.64
N LEU A 22 5.07 6.13 -3.11
CA LEU A 22 3.79 6.80 -3.37
C LEU A 22 3.16 7.37 -2.09
N LEU A 23 3.26 6.67 -0.97
CA LEU A 23 2.76 7.13 0.33
C LEU A 23 3.51 8.39 0.79
N LEU A 24 4.85 8.37 0.72
CA LEU A 24 5.69 9.53 1.06
C LEU A 24 5.42 10.72 0.12
N LEU A 25 5.31 10.45 -1.19
CA LEU A 25 4.98 11.47 -2.18
C LEU A 25 3.62 12.11 -1.89
N LEU A 26 2.64 11.31 -1.48
CA LEU A 26 1.33 11.81 -1.08
C LEU A 26 1.45 12.71 0.16
N PHE A 27 2.19 12.30 1.20
CA PHE A 27 2.41 13.13 2.39
C PHE A 27 3.08 14.47 2.06
N ILE A 28 4.12 14.46 1.24
CA ILE A 28 4.84 15.68 0.80
C ILE A 28 3.91 16.58 0.00
N THR A 29 3.17 16.01 -0.95
CA THR A 29 2.22 16.75 -1.80
C THR A 29 1.13 17.39 -0.95
N MET A 30 0.52 16.65 -0.02
CA MET A 30 -0.50 17.16 0.88
C MET A 30 0.04 18.25 1.80
N LYS A 31 1.26 18.08 2.32
CA LYS A 31 1.93 19.10 3.14
C LYS A 31 2.13 20.39 2.37
N LYS A 32 2.59 20.31 1.11
CA LYS A 32 2.89 21.47 0.27
C LYS A 32 1.64 22.17 -0.26
N ILE A 33 0.62 21.41 -0.69
CA ILE A 33 -0.59 21.99 -1.32
C ILE A 33 -1.56 22.54 -0.26
N PHE A 34 -1.77 21.82 0.84
CA PHE A 34 -2.78 22.18 1.85
C PHE A 34 -2.20 22.84 3.10
N ASN A 35 -0.88 23.10 3.13
CA ASN A 35 -0.15 23.58 4.29
C ASN A 35 -0.53 22.77 5.55
N MET A 36 -0.39 21.44 5.45
CA MET A 36 -0.74 20.54 6.54
C MET A 36 0.21 20.73 7.72
N ASN A 37 -0.37 20.90 8.91
CA ASN A 37 0.30 20.88 10.21
C ASN A 37 -0.19 19.66 11.02
N GLU A 38 0.34 19.47 12.22
CA GLU A 38 -0.01 18.32 13.07
C GLU A 38 -1.50 18.25 13.41
N GLU A 39 -2.13 19.39 13.66
CA GLU A 39 -3.56 19.48 13.98
C GLU A 39 -4.43 19.03 12.79
N LYS A 40 -4.16 19.55 11.59
CA LYS A 40 -4.89 19.16 10.37
C LYS A 40 -4.68 17.69 10.03
N TRP A 41 -3.47 17.16 10.20
CA TRP A 41 -3.20 15.72 10.05
C TRP A 41 -4.01 14.89 11.04
N SER A 42 -4.04 15.31 12.31
CA SER A 42 -4.81 14.66 13.36
C SER A 42 -6.30 14.62 13.02
N ILE A 43 -6.88 15.75 12.61
CA ILE A 43 -8.29 15.84 12.19
C ILE A 43 -8.56 14.92 10.99
N LEU A 44 -7.70 14.96 9.97
CA LEU A 44 -7.88 14.17 8.76
C LEU A 44 -7.76 12.67 9.07
N PHE A 45 -6.76 12.23 9.84
CA PHE A 45 -6.64 10.82 10.23
C PHE A 45 -7.83 10.34 11.06
N LYS A 46 -8.36 11.18 11.95
CA LYS A 46 -9.51 10.87 12.80
C LYS A 46 -10.84 10.91 12.07
N TYR A 47 -10.91 11.55 10.90
CA TYR A 47 -12.13 11.74 10.14
C TYR A 47 -12.92 10.43 10.00
N GLY A 48 -14.20 10.46 10.36
CA GLY A 48 -15.09 9.30 10.27
C GLY A 48 -14.66 8.10 11.12
N LYS A 49 -14.06 8.31 12.30
CA LYS A 49 -13.52 7.26 13.20
C LYS A 49 -12.34 6.49 12.58
N GLY A 50 -11.39 7.22 11.99
CA GLY A 50 -10.19 6.64 11.37
C GLY A 50 -10.26 6.43 9.85
N LYS A 51 -11.42 6.68 9.22
CA LYS A 51 -11.63 6.52 7.77
C LYS A 51 -10.67 7.35 6.92
N GLY A 52 -10.27 8.53 7.39
CA GLY A 52 -9.34 9.37 6.65
C GLY A 52 -7.93 8.77 6.54
N LEU A 53 -7.44 8.11 7.60
CA LEU A 53 -6.18 7.37 7.53
C LEU A 53 -6.27 6.21 6.54
N TYR A 54 -7.36 5.44 6.58
CA TYR A 54 -7.59 4.35 5.61
C TYR A 54 -7.58 4.86 4.17
N SER A 55 -8.26 5.98 3.92
CA SER A 55 -8.33 6.57 2.59
C SER A 55 -6.94 7.00 2.09
N LEU A 56 -6.12 7.57 2.96
CA LEU A 56 -4.74 7.94 2.64
C LEU A 56 -3.82 6.77 2.36
N MET A 57 -4.01 5.63 3.02
CA MET A 57 -3.24 4.42 2.74
C MET A 57 -3.74 3.73 1.46
N MET A 58 -5.04 3.79 1.20
CA MET A 58 -5.67 3.08 0.09
C MET A 58 -5.41 3.75 -1.27
N ILE A 59 -5.31 5.09 -1.34
CA ILE A 59 -5.01 5.80 -2.60
C ILE A 59 -3.65 5.39 -3.19
N PRO A 60 -2.52 5.45 -2.46
CA PRO A 60 -1.22 4.96 -2.92
C PRO A 60 -1.23 3.48 -3.29
N TYR A 61 -2.01 2.68 -2.55
CA TYR A 61 -2.14 1.26 -2.80
C TYR A 61 -2.81 0.96 -4.15
N LEU A 62 -3.90 1.65 -4.48
CA LEU A 62 -4.58 1.51 -5.78
C LEU A 62 -3.67 1.96 -6.94
N LEU A 63 -2.93 3.06 -6.76
CA LEU A 63 -1.95 3.52 -7.75
C LEU A 63 -0.83 2.49 -7.95
N MET A 64 -0.31 1.91 -6.87
CA MET A 64 0.69 0.85 -6.91
C MET A 64 0.17 -0.36 -7.72
N ILE A 65 -1.08 -0.80 -7.52
CA ILE A 65 -1.69 -1.90 -8.28
C ILE A 65 -1.72 -1.59 -9.78
N ILE A 66 -2.13 -0.38 -10.15
CA ILE A 66 -2.22 0.07 -11.55
C ILE A 66 -0.85 0.02 -12.22
N VAL A 67 0.19 0.49 -11.53
CA VAL A 67 1.56 0.50 -12.05
C VAL A 67 2.18 -0.90 -12.06
N MET A 68 1.91 -1.73 -11.04
CA MET A 68 2.49 -3.07 -10.94
C MET A 68 1.92 -4.04 -11.97
N PHE A 69 0.73 -3.79 -12.52
CA PHE A 69 0.16 -4.63 -13.58
C PHE A 69 1.06 -4.74 -14.81
N PRO A 70 1.40 -3.65 -15.53
CA PRO A 70 2.29 -3.73 -16.67
C PRO A 70 3.70 -4.20 -16.28
N VAL A 71 4.24 -3.77 -15.13
CA VAL A 71 5.57 -4.19 -14.64
C VAL A 71 5.64 -5.71 -14.48
N THR A 72 4.60 -6.30 -13.91
CA THR A 72 4.54 -7.74 -13.66
C THR A 72 4.31 -8.52 -14.96
N MET A 73 3.49 -8.01 -15.87
CA MET A 73 3.29 -8.62 -17.19
C MET A 73 4.58 -8.68 -17.98
N LEU A 74 5.31 -7.57 -18.06
CA LEU A 74 6.61 -7.50 -18.73
C LEU A 74 7.66 -8.37 -18.01
N GLY A 75 7.69 -8.33 -16.68
CA GLY A 75 8.61 -9.15 -15.88
C GLY A 75 8.42 -10.65 -16.09
N PHE A 76 7.18 -11.13 -16.18
CA PHE A 76 6.89 -12.53 -16.42
C PHE A 76 7.03 -12.94 -17.89
N GLU A 77 6.85 -11.99 -18.83
CA GLU A 77 7.15 -12.20 -20.24
C GLU A 77 8.64 -12.45 -20.48
N LEU A 78 9.52 -11.70 -19.81
CA LEU A 78 10.97 -11.86 -19.91
C LEU A 78 11.46 -13.27 -19.50
N ILE A 79 10.72 -13.96 -18.63
CA ILE A 79 11.06 -15.32 -18.20
C ILE A 79 10.21 -16.40 -18.90
N ASN A 80 9.48 -16.03 -19.97
CA ASN A 80 8.58 -16.91 -20.73
C ASN A 80 7.61 -17.70 -19.82
N PHE A 81 7.08 -17.05 -18.78
CA PHE A 81 6.14 -17.72 -17.88
C PHE A 81 4.74 -17.72 -18.50
N ASP A 82 4.19 -18.90 -18.80
CA ASP A 82 2.89 -19.00 -19.48
C ASP A 82 1.72 -18.44 -18.64
N TYR A 83 1.80 -18.53 -17.31
CA TYR A 83 0.73 -18.14 -16.39
C TYR A 83 0.87 -16.72 -15.82
N ARG A 84 1.26 -15.74 -16.65
CA ARG A 84 1.56 -14.35 -16.23
C ARG A 84 0.46 -13.70 -15.39
N VAL A 85 -0.80 -13.98 -15.71
CA VAL A 85 -1.98 -13.48 -14.98
C VAL A 85 -2.02 -14.04 -13.55
N LEU A 86 -1.79 -15.33 -13.37
CA LEU A 86 -1.72 -15.93 -12.03
C LEU A 86 -0.52 -15.40 -11.25
N GLY A 87 0.61 -15.18 -11.92
CA GLY A 87 1.78 -14.54 -11.33
C GLY A 87 1.47 -13.14 -10.81
N TYR A 88 0.80 -12.31 -11.61
CA TYR A 88 0.37 -10.98 -11.19
C TYR A 88 -0.58 -11.02 -10.00
N ILE A 89 -1.59 -11.90 -10.03
CA ILE A 89 -2.51 -12.09 -8.91
C ILE A 89 -1.72 -12.43 -7.65
N ALA A 90 -0.76 -13.35 -7.72
CA ALA A 90 0.07 -13.72 -6.57
C ALA A 90 0.92 -12.55 -6.03
N VAL A 91 1.43 -11.68 -6.91
CA VAL A 91 2.24 -10.50 -6.52
C VAL A 91 1.39 -9.46 -5.80
N ILE A 92 0.12 -9.31 -6.16
CA ILE A 92 -0.80 -8.40 -5.47
C ILE A 92 -1.39 -8.99 -4.20
N LEU A 93 -1.75 -10.27 -4.25
CA LEU A 93 -2.54 -10.91 -3.22
C LEU A 93 -1.79 -10.89 -1.89
N LEU A 94 -0.47 -11.09 -1.90
CA LEU A 94 0.37 -11.09 -0.71
C LEU A 94 0.40 -9.72 0.02
N PRO A 95 0.74 -8.59 -0.64
CA PRO A 95 0.61 -7.27 -0.02
C PRO A 95 -0.84 -6.88 0.30
N THR A 96 -1.83 -7.32 -0.48
CA THR A 96 -3.26 -7.11 -0.15
C THR A 96 -3.60 -7.75 1.19
N LEU A 97 -3.22 -9.02 1.37
CA LEU A 97 -3.50 -9.79 2.57
C LEU A 97 -2.81 -9.17 3.79
N LEU A 98 -1.54 -8.77 3.63
CA LEU A 98 -0.80 -8.07 4.68
C LEU A 98 -1.51 -6.78 5.09
N MET A 99 -1.96 -5.98 4.13
CA MET A 99 -2.72 -4.76 4.39
C MET A 99 -4.01 -5.11 5.14
N PHE A 100 -4.80 -6.06 4.67
CA PHE A 100 -6.07 -6.42 5.28
C PHE A 100 -5.93 -7.00 6.69
N LEU A 101 -4.84 -7.71 6.99
CA LEU A 101 -4.56 -8.25 8.33
C LEU A 101 -4.05 -7.18 9.30
N THR A 102 -3.27 -6.21 8.83
CA THR A 102 -2.67 -5.16 9.68
C THR A 102 -3.60 -3.96 9.90
N LEU A 103 -4.47 -3.64 8.95
CA LEU A 103 -5.41 -2.52 9.03
C LEU A 103 -6.37 -2.57 10.24
N PRO A 104 -6.95 -3.73 10.63
CA PRO A 104 -7.79 -3.84 11.82
C PRO A 104 -7.00 -3.61 13.11
N LYS A 105 -5.74 -4.04 13.15
CA LYS A 105 -4.85 -3.79 14.30
C LYS A 105 -4.56 -2.31 14.44
N LEU A 106 -4.24 -1.64 13.32
CA LEU A 106 -4.07 -0.19 13.27
C LEU A 106 -5.32 0.55 13.76
N LYS A 107 -6.52 0.07 13.39
CA LYS A 107 -7.79 0.62 13.89
C LYS A 107 -7.86 0.58 15.41
N LYS A 108 -7.57 -0.60 15.98
CA LYS A 108 -7.68 -0.83 17.42
C LYS A 108 -6.70 0.04 18.17
N ASP A 109 -5.47 0.18 17.70
CA ASP A 109 -4.47 1.04 18.34
C ASP A 109 -4.89 2.52 18.32
N ILE A 110 -5.48 2.98 17.20
CA ILE A 110 -6.00 4.35 17.05
C ILE A 110 -7.34 4.53 17.78
N VAL A 111 -8.06 3.49 18.20
CA VAL A 111 -9.30 3.66 18.97
C VAL A 111 -9.03 3.49 20.47
N ASN A 112 -8.24 2.48 20.86
CA ASN A 112 -7.92 2.19 22.26
C ASN A 112 -7.05 3.27 22.90
N LYS A 113 -6.08 3.83 22.18
CA LYS A 113 -5.27 4.96 22.68
C LYS A 113 -6.11 6.20 23.01
N TYR A 114 -7.36 6.25 22.55
CA TYR A 114 -8.30 7.34 22.81
C TYR A 114 -9.31 7.02 23.92
N ILE A 115 -9.55 5.73 24.21
CA ILE A 115 -10.35 5.33 25.38
C ILE A 115 -9.55 5.60 26.67
N GLU A 116 -8.22 5.50 26.61
CA GLU A 116 -7.33 5.79 27.75
C GLU A 116 -7.01 7.29 27.95
N SER A 117 -7.41 8.17 27.00
CA SER A 117 -7.13 9.62 27.09
C SER A 117 -8.32 10.46 27.59
N TYR A 118 -9.36 9.81 28.09
CA TYR A 118 -10.55 10.39 28.73
C TYR A 118 -10.69 9.82 30.15
#